data_AF-A0A399TDU7-F1
#
_entry.id   AF-A0A399TDU7-F1
#
_cell.length_a   1.000
_cell.length_b   1.000
_cell.length_c   1.000
_cell.angle_alpha   90.00
_cell.angle_beta   90.00
_cell.angle_gamma   90.00
#
_symmetry.space_group_name_H-M   'P 1'
#
loop_
_entity.id
_entity.type
_entity.pdbx_description
1 polymer ?
#
loop_
_entity_poly.entity_id
_entity_poly.type
_entity_poly.pdbx_seq_one_letter_code
_entity_poly.pdbx_strand_id
1 'polypeptide(L)'
;MDGLAAASLIIEFLTWIALVPGILLYVAGLSVRLLGRRWKATEGLVADGSSADGSAPARVLRWFDDEGDVHEAPADTPETRDLDAGSDVRVWFSPRSPWRVRTHAPELDGRALRVTGLVLIGIGALAAVAGIVLLFLE
;
A
#
# COMPACT_ATOMS: atom_id res chain seq x y z
N MET A 1 -39.27 28.24 -8.33
CA MET A 1 -38.93 26.86 -7.98
C MET A 1 -39.18 26.70 -6.50
N ASP A 2 -39.85 25.62 -6.10
CA ASP A 2 -40.06 25.33 -4.69
C ASP A 2 -38.71 25.02 -4.02
N GLY A 3 -38.43 25.63 -2.87
CA GLY A 3 -37.13 25.54 -2.21
C GLY A 3 -36.78 24.12 -1.80
N LEU A 4 -37.79 23.35 -1.40
CA LEU A 4 -37.66 21.94 -1.01
C LEU A 4 -37.34 21.05 -2.21
N ALA A 5 -37.99 21.26 -3.36
CA ALA A 5 -37.71 20.52 -4.58
C ALA A 5 -36.26 20.73 -5.06
N ALA A 6 -35.76 21.98 -4.98
CA ALA A 6 -34.36 22.28 -5.30
C ALA A 6 -33.39 21.60 -4.32
N ALA A 7 -33.69 21.61 -3.02
CA ALA A 7 -32.87 20.96 -1.99
C ALA A 7 -32.81 19.44 -2.20
N SER A 8 -33.95 18.81 -2.48
CA SER A 8 -34.05 17.37 -2.77
C SER A 8 -33.15 16.97 -3.93
N LEU A 9 -33.21 17.71 -5.06
CA LEU A 9 -32.37 17.45 -6.23
C LEU A 9 -30.86 17.60 -5.92
N ILE A 10 -30.48 18.62 -5.17
CA ILE A 10 -29.08 18.85 -4.78
C ILE A 10 -28.58 17.70 -3.90
N ILE A 11 -29.39 17.27 -2.94
CA ILE A 11 -29.05 16.19 -2.00
C ILE A 11 -28.93 14.84 -2.73
N GLU A 12 -29.84 14.54 -3.65
CA GLU A 12 -29.77 13.36 -4.51
C GLU A 12 -28.42 13.34 -5.27
N PHE A 13 -28.09 14.46 -5.92
CA PHE A 13 -26.85 14.58 -6.67
C PHE A 13 -25.60 14.44 -5.79
N LEU A 14 -25.59 15.11 -4.62
CA LEU A 14 -24.52 14.99 -3.63
C LEU A 14 -24.34 13.56 -3.13
N THR A 15 -25.44 12.83 -2.93
CA THR A 15 -25.41 11.43 -2.53
C THR A 15 -24.69 10.60 -3.57
N TRP A 16 -25.08 10.69 -4.85
CA TRP A 16 -24.46 9.90 -5.92
C TRP A 16 -22.99 10.26 -6.14
N ILE A 17 -22.65 11.55 -6.18
CA ILE A 17 -21.29 12.01 -6.47
C ILE A 17 -20.33 11.86 -5.29
N ALA A 18 -20.82 11.77 -4.05
CA ALA A 18 -19.96 11.51 -2.90
C ALA A 18 -19.87 10.01 -2.60
N LEU A 19 -21.01 9.30 -2.57
CA LEU A 19 -21.06 7.92 -2.12
C LEU A 19 -20.36 6.96 -3.09
N VAL A 20 -20.67 7.02 -4.38
CA VAL A 20 -20.11 6.09 -5.38
C VAL A 20 -18.58 6.21 -5.49
N PRO A 21 -18.00 7.38 -5.80
CA PRO A 21 -16.54 7.48 -5.86
C PRO A 21 -15.88 7.32 -4.49
N GLY A 22 -16.55 7.70 -3.40
CA GLY A 22 -16.06 7.46 -2.05
C GLY A 22 -15.86 5.97 -1.77
N ILE A 23 -16.86 5.13 -2.10
CA ILE A 23 -16.77 3.67 -2.00
C ILE A 23 -15.62 3.14 -2.86
N LEU A 24 -15.53 3.57 -4.13
CA LEU A 24 -14.48 3.11 -5.05
C LEU A 24 -13.08 3.46 -4.54
N LEU A 25 -12.86 4.69 -4.06
CA LEU A 25 -11.59 5.13 -3.49
C LEU A 25 -11.23 4.34 -2.22
N TYR A 26 -12.22 4.09 -1.36
CA TYR A 26 -12.02 3.31 -0.15
C TYR A 26 -11.61 1.86 -0.45
N VAL A 27 -12.29 1.20 -1.39
CA VAL A 27 -11.96 -0.16 -1.84
C VAL A 27 -10.59 -0.20 -2.51
N ALA A 28 -10.27 0.78 -3.36
CA ALA A 28 -8.95 0.89 -3.97
C ALA A 28 -7.84 1.05 -2.91
N GLY A 29 -8.05 1.91 -1.91
CA GLY A 29 -7.10 2.10 -0.82
C GLY A 29 -6.94 0.85 0.07
N LEU A 30 -8.01 0.07 0.30
CA LEU A 30 -7.93 -1.24 0.95
C LEU A 30 -7.14 -2.23 0.11
N SER A 31 -7.36 -2.25 -1.20
CA SER A 31 -6.64 -3.13 -2.13
C SER A 31 -5.14 -2.84 -2.11
N VAL A 32 -4.76 -1.56 -2.13
CA VAL A 32 -3.36 -1.12 -2.00
C VAL A 32 -2.77 -1.57 -0.66
N ARG A 33 -3.50 -1.39 0.46
CA ARG A 33 -3.05 -1.85 1.78
C ARG A 33 -2.81 -3.36 1.83
N LEU A 34 -3.71 -4.15 1.23
CA LEU A 34 -3.61 -5.61 1.21
C LEU A 34 -2.45 -6.08 0.32
N LEU A 35 -2.18 -5.37 -0.77
CA LEU A 35 -1.02 -5.60 -1.64
C LEU A 35 0.29 -5.19 -0.95
N GLY A 36 0.30 -4.07 -0.22
CA GLY A 36 1.45 -3.60 0.56
C GLY A 36 1.82 -4.54 1.71
N ARG A 37 0.82 -5.13 2.38
CA ARG A 37 1.00 -6.19 3.40
C ARG A 37 1.71 -7.45 2.90
N ARG A 38 1.90 -7.62 1.59
CA ARG A 38 2.65 -8.75 1.04
C ARG A 38 4.16 -8.63 1.25
N TRP A 39 4.66 -7.46 1.65
CA TRP A 39 6.09 -7.26 1.89
C TRP A 39 6.37 -7.28 3.39
N LYS A 40 7.26 -8.17 3.82
CA LYS A 40 7.78 -8.23 5.19
C LYS A 40 9.13 -7.56 5.26
N ALA A 41 9.36 -6.78 6.31
CA ALA A 41 10.65 -6.21 6.63
C ALA A 41 11.42 -7.17 7.54
N THR A 42 12.66 -7.46 7.20
CA THR A 42 13.60 -8.22 8.02
C THR A 42 14.97 -7.55 7.97
N GLU A 43 15.85 -7.93 8.89
CA GLU A 43 17.26 -7.51 8.86
C GLU A 43 18.03 -8.53 8.01
N GLY A 44 18.77 -8.00 7.03
CA GLY A 44 19.64 -8.78 6.16
C GLY A 44 21.07 -8.30 6.27
N LEU A 45 21.99 -9.20 5.99
CA LEU A 45 23.42 -8.97 6.00
C LEU A 45 23.94 -8.96 4.57
N VAL A 46 24.85 -8.03 4.25
CA VAL A 46 25.66 -8.11 3.04
C VAL A 46 26.78 -9.13 3.27
N ALA A 47 26.82 -10.19 2.49
CA ALA A 47 27.87 -11.21 2.54
C ALA A 47 28.61 -11.30 1.20
N ASP A 48 29.86 -11.77 1.26
CA ASP A 48 30.61 -12.10 0.05
C ASP A 48 30.08 -13.41 -0.54
N GLY A 49 29.60 -13.36 -1.78
CA GLY A 49 29.21 -14.53 -2.54
C GLY A 49 30.44 -15.26 -3.09
N SER A 50 30.29 -16.57 -3.30
CA SER A 50 31.33 -17.40 -3.89
C SER A 50 31.48 -17.07 -5.39
N SER A 51 32.57 -16.41 -5.77
CA SER A 51 32.95 -16.25 -7.18
C SER A 51 33.48 -17.57 -7.75
N ALA A 52 32.71 -18.19 -8.63
CA ALA A 52 33.11 -19.43 -9.30
C ALA A 52 34.25 -19.26 -10.32
N ASP A 53 34.63 -18.02 -10.68
CA ASP A 53 35.48 -17.75 -11.85
C ASP A 53 36.60 -16.72 -11.59
N GLY A 54 37.15 -16.65 -10.36
CA GLY A 54 38.28 -15.76 -10.04
C GLY A 54 38.00 -14.24 -10.16
N SER A 55 36.75 -13.87 -10.45
CA SER A 55 36.24 -12.51 -10.43
C SER A 55 36.02 -12.03 -8.99
N ALA A 56 36.01 -10.71 -8.76
CA ALA A 56 35.70 -10.13 -7.45
C ALA A 56 34.43 -10.77 -6.85
N PRO A 57 34.38 -11.05 -5.54
CA PRO A 57 33.22 -11.71 -4.91
C PRO A 57 31.94 -10.95 -5.25
N ALA A 58 30.96 -11.64 -5.84
CA ALA A 58 29.66 -11.04 -6.08
C ALA A 58 28.98 -10.84 -4.72
N ARG A 59 28.67 -9.60 -4.34
CA ARG A 59 27.99 -9.33 -3.07
C ARG A 59 26.58 -9.93 -3.11
N VAL A 60 26.23 -10.65 -2.05
CA VAL A 60 24.89 -11.22 -1.86
C VAL A 60 24.26 -10.65 -0.61
N LEU A 61 22.96 -10.37 -0.71
CA LEU A 61 22.12 -10.02 0.41
C LEU A 61 21.58 -11.32 1.01
N ARG A 62 21.88 -11.58 2.28
CA ARG A 62 21.39 -12.76 3.00
C ARG A 62 20.46 -12.32 4.13
N TRP A 63 19.27 -12.91 4.21
CA TRP A 63 18.34 -12.62 5.30
C TRP A 63 17.65 -13.88 5.79
N PHE A 64 17.08 -13.79 6.99
CA PHE A 64 16.25 -14.84 7.57
C PHE A 64 14.77 -14.49 7.37
N ASP A 65 13.96 -15.48 7.04
CA ASP A 65 12.50 -15.36 7.16
C ASP A 65 12.02 -15.66 8.58
N ASP A 66 10.71 -15.60 8.81
CA ASP A 66 10.12 -15.81 10.14
C ASP A 66 10.14 -17.29 10.55
N GLU A 67 10.36 -18.19 9.59
CA GLU A 67 10.48 -19.62 9.75
C GLU A 67 11.93 -20.06 10.04
N GLY A 68 12.89 -19.14 9.91
CA GLY A 68 14.31 -19.36 10.17
C GLY A 68 15.09 -19.85 8.94
N ASP A 69 14.47 -19.88 7.76
CA ASP A 69 15.13 -20.23 6.51
C ASP A 69 16.00 -19.07 6.03
N VAL A 70 17.18 -19.43 5.51
CA VAL A 70 18.15 -18.49 4.95
C VAL A 70 17.84 -18.27 3.48
N HIS A 71 17.58 -17.02 3.12
CA HIS A 71 17.39 -16.61 1.73
C HIS A 71 18.55 -15.74 1.27
N GLU A 72 18.92 -15.90 -0.01
CA GLU A 72 19.98 -15.15 -0.65
C GLU A 72 19.49 -14.52 -1.95
N ALA A 73 19.87 -13.27 -2.19
CA ALA A 73 19.67 -12.60 -3.47
C ALA A 73 20.91 -11.78 -3.84
N PRO A 74 21.21 -11.60 -5.14
CA PRO A 74 22.30 -10.73 -5.58
C PRO A 74 22.11 -9.29 -5.11
N ALA A 75 23.16 -8.67 -4.57
CA ALA A 75 23.18 -7.25 -4.19
C ALA A 75 23.47 -6.36 -5.42
N ASP A 76 22.67 -6.53 -6.48
CA ASP A 76 22.86 -5.88 -7.78
C ASP A 76 22.26 -4.46 -7.87
N THR A 77 21.66 -3.97 -6.78
CA THR A 77 21.09 -2.61 -6.78
C THR A 77 22.17 -1.57 -6.46
N PRO A 78 22.14 -0.36 -7.07
CA PRO A 78 23.14 0.67 -6.83
C PRO A 78 23.35 1.01 -5.35
N GLU A 79 22.29 0.92 -4.55
CA GLU A 79 22.31 1.21 -3.11
C GLU A 79 22.94 0.11 -2.26
N THR A 80 23.02 -1.13 -2.77
CA THR A 80 23.65 -2.25 -2.06
C THR A 80 25.02 -2.62 -2.60
N ARG A 81 25.35 -2.18 -3.81
CA ARG A 81 26.64 -2.46 -4.46
C ARG A 81 27.83 -1.82 -3.76
N ASP A 82 27.62 -0.66 -3.14
CA ASP A 82 28.65 0.11 -2.44
C ASP A 82 28.71 -0.22 -0.94
N LEU A 83 27.86 -1.11 -0.43
CA LEU A 83 27.85 -1.49 0.98
C LEU A 83 28.90 -2.56 1.28
N ASP A 84 29.71 -2.33 2.31
CA ASP A 84 30.75 -3.26 2.74
C ASP A 84 30.17 -4.57 3.27
N ALA A 85 30.90 -5.67 3.05
CA ALA A 85 30.55 -6.97 3.62
C ALA A 85 30.48 -6.87 5.15
N GLY A 86 29.44 -7.47 5.73
CA GLY A 86 29.11 -7.36 7.15
C GLY A 86 28.24 -6.16 7.53
N SER A 87 27.84 -5.32 6.56
CA SER A 87 26.88 -4.25 6.81
C SER A 87 25.47 -4.81 7.00
N ASP A 88 24.79 -4.35 8.05
CA ASP A 88 23.37 -4.62 8.27
C ASP A 88 22.52 -3.72 7.36
N VAL A 89 21.57 -4.33 6.66
CA VAL A 89 20.67 -3.65 5.73
C VAL A 89 19.23 -4.09 6.02
N ARG A 90 18.31 -3.12 5.99
CA ARG A 90 16.88 -3.45 6.09
C ARG A 90 16.35 -3.95 4.76
N VAL A 91 15.79 -5.15 4.77
CA VAL A 91 15.37 -5.87 3.57
C VAL A 91 13.86 -6.05 3.58
N TRP A 92 13.20 -5.70 2.47
CA TRP A 92 11.79 -5.95 2.24
C TRP A 92 11.63 -7.09 1.24
N PHE A 93 11.09 -8.22 1.69
CA PHE A 93 10.87 -9.40 0.85
C PHE A 93 9.39 -9.79 0.82
N SER A 94 8.98 -10.48 -0.26
CA SER A 94 7.63 -11.03 -0.38
C SER A 94 7.63 -12.50 0.04
N PRO A 95 6.89 -12.94 1.07
CA PRO A 95 6.86 -14.35 1.50
C PRO A 95 6.40 -15.33 0.41
N ARG A 96 5.58 -14.87 -0.55
CA ARG A 96 5.15 -15.69 -1.70
C ARG A 96 6.21 -15.81 -2.80
N SER A 97 7.21 -14.95 -2.80
CA SER A 97 8.26 -14.89 -3.83
C SER A 97 9.54 -14.36 -3.20
N PRO A 98 10.28 -15.19 -2.46
CA PRO A 98 11.45 -14.77 -1.70
C PRO A 98 12.53 -14.11 -2.56
N TRP A 99 12.61 -14.49 -3.84
CA TRP A 99 13.54 -13.88 -4.81
C TRP A 99 13.25 -12.41 -5.16
N ARG A 100 12.07 -11.87 -4.80
CA ARG A 100 11.77 -10.44 -4.96
C ARG A 100 12.17 -9.71 -3.69
N VAL A 101 13.30 -9.04 -3.75
CA VAL A 101 13.87 -8.28 -2.64
C VAL A 101 14.00 -6.80 -2.99
N ARG A 102 13.80 -5.92 -2.01
CA ARG A 102 14.00 -4.47 -2.13
C ARG A 102 14.60 -3.91 -0.84
N THR A 103 15.46 -2.92 -0.99
CA THR A 103 16.09 -2.16 0.10
C THR A 103 15.25 -0.97 0.56
N HIS A 104 14.33 -0.52 -0.28
CA HIS A 104 13.37 0.52 0.06
C HIS A 104 12.04 -0.05 0.53
N ALA A 105 11.46 0.62 1.54
CA ALA A 105 10.12 0.34 1.97
C ALA A 105 9.14 0.55 0.80
N PRO A 106 8.18 -0.36 0.56
CA PRO A 106 7.08 -0.07 -0.34
C PRO A 106 6.21 1.03 0.28
N GLU A 107 6.46 2.28 -0.10
CA GLU A 107 5.73 3.47 0.36
C GLU A 107 4.33 3.55 -0.28
N LEU A 108 3.49 2.54 -0.05
CA LEU A 108 2.12 2.49 -0.53
C LEU A 108 1.20 2.02 0.61
N ASP A 109 1.00 2.88 1.61
CA ASP A 109 0.07 2.60 2.74
C ASP A 109 -1.41 2.67 2.29
N GLY A 110 -1.69 3.22 1.09
CA GLY A 110 -3.06 3.43 0.61
C GLY A 110 -3.90 4.31 1.55
N ARG A 111 -3.27 4.98 2.51
CA ARG A 111 -3.91 5.75 3.59
C ARG A 111 -4.66 6.94 3.03
N ALA A 112 -4.05 7.67 2.09
CA ALA A 112 -4.68 8.80 1.43
C ALA A 112 -5.98 8.40 0.72
N LEU A 113 -5.94 7.34 -0.09
CA LEU A 113 -7.13 6.80 -0.78
C LEU A 113 -8.23 6.40 0.21
N ARG A 114 -7.87 5.71 1.29
CA ARG A 114 -8.83 5.28 2.32
C ARG A 114 -9.45 6.46 3.06
N VAL A 115 -8.66 7.45 3.46
CA VAL A 115 -9.16 8.64 4.19
C VAL A 115 -10.09 9.45 3.29
N THR A 116 -9.68 9.75 2.06
CA THR A 116 -10.53 10.48 1.10
C THR A 116 -11.81 9.71 0.79
N GLY A 117 -11.72 8.40 0.55
CA GLY A 117 -12.88 7.54 0.33
C GLY A 117 -13.84 7.56 1.53
N LEU A 118 -13.32 7.45 2.76
CA LEU A 118 -14.12 7.47 3.99
C LEU A 118 -14.84 8.81 4.18
N VAL A 119 -14.16 9.93 3.93
CA VAL A 119 -14.77 11.27 4.01
C VAL A 119 -15.91 11.41 3.02
N LEU A 120 -15.72 11.00 1.76
CA LEU A 120 -16.74 11.06 0.73
C LEU A 120 -17.93 10.14 1.04
N ILE A 121 -17.69 8.93 1.55
CA ILE A 121 -18.75 8.04 2.03
C ILE A 121 -19.55 8.71 3.15
N GLY A 122 -18.87 9.35 4.11
CA GLY A 122 -19.52 10.07 5.21
C GLY A 122 -20.43 11.20 4.70
N ILE A 123 -19.94 12.00 3.75
CA ILE A 123 -20.72 13.08 3.12
C ILE A 123 -21.93 12.50 2.38
N GLY A 124 -21.72 11.46 1.57
CA GLY A 124 -22.80 10.80 0.83
C GLY A 124 -23.85 10.17 1.74
N ALA A 125 -23.43 9.58 2.87
CA ALA A 125 -24.35 9.01 3.85
C ALA A 125 -25.18 10.08 4.55
N LEU A 126 -24.57 11.22 4.93
CA LEU A 126 -25.29 12.36 5.49
C LEU A 126 -26.29 12.95 4.49
N ALA A 127 -25.89 13.07 3.22
CA ALA A 127 -26.79 13.51 2.15
C ALA A 127 -27.97 12.53 1.99
N ALA A 128 -27.72 11.23 1.94
CA ALA A 128 -28.78 10.22 1.86
C ALA A 128 -29.78 10.31 3.02
N VAL A 129 -29.29 10.48 4.26
CA VAL A 129 -30.13 10.69 5.44
C VAL A 129 -30.95 11.97 5.33
N ALA A 130 -30.33 13.07 4.90
CA ALA A 130 -31.04 14.34 4.69
C ALA A 130 -32.14 14.21 3.61
N GLY A 131 -31.88 13.47 2.54
CA GLY A 131 -32.86 13.18 1.48
C GLY A 131 -34.05 12.41 2.04
N ILE A 132 -33.79 11.38 2.85
CA ILE A 132 -34.84 10.62 3.54
C ILE A 132 -35.67 11.54 4.45
N VAL A 133 -35.03 12.42 5.21
CA VAL A 133 -35.74 13.37 6.10
C VAL A 133 -36.62 14.32 5.29
N LEU A 134 -36.15 14.81 4.13
CA LEU A 134 -36.94 15.69 3.27
C LEU A 134 -38.20 15.00 2.73
N LEU A 135 -38.16 13.70 2.44
CA LEU A 135 -39.36 12.95 2.01
C LEU A 135 -40.50 12.95 3.04
N PHE A 136 -40.20 13.20 4.32
CA PHE A 136 -41.20 13.31 5.38
C PHE A 136 -41.63 14.77 5.67
N LEU A 137 -40.93 15.75 5.09
CA LEU A 137 -41.21 17.17 5.24
C LEU A 137 -41.95 17.77 4.03
N GLU A 138 -41.87 17.10 2.89
CA GLU A 138 -42.69 17.32 1.69
C GLU A 138 -44.13 16.83 1.91
#